data_AF-A0A1I6REL1-F1
#
_entry.id   AF-A0A1I6REL1-F1
#
_cell.length_a   1.000
_cell.length_b   1.000
_cell.length_c   1.000
_cell.angle_alpha   90.00
_cell.angle_beta   90.00
_cell.angle_gamma   90.00
#
_symmetry.space_group_name_H-M   'P 1'
#
loop_
_entity.id
_entity.type
_entity.pdbx_description
1 polymer ?
#
loop_
_entity_poly.entity_id
_entity_poly.type
_entity_poly.pdbx_seq_one_letter_code
_entity_poly.pdbx_strand_id
1 'polypeptide(L)' 'MTVKITGYVLLLSVWAIVKIKALRRQQKNKEAVVYGCILASAAIVGSILLARVKLPSFVEPARMIFEPIGKMLLKQ' A
#
# COMPACT_ATOMS: atom_id res chain seq x y z
N MET A 1 -14.83 13.29 -3.89
CA MET A 1 -13.72 12.34 -3.61
C MET A 1 -13.03 12.61 -2.27
N THR A 2 -12.78 13.88 -1.93
CA THR A 2 -12.10 14.30 -0.70
C THR A 2 -12.70 13.69 0.57
N VAL A 3 -14.02 13.74 0.76
CA VAL A 3 -14.69 13.18 1.96
C VAL A 3 -14.46 11.67 2.14
N LYS A 4 -14.38 10.90 1.04
CA LYS A 4 -14.12 9.45 1.10
C LYS A 4 -12.69 9.16 1.55
N ILE A 5 -11.72 9.91 1.03
CA ILE A 5 -10.30 9.76 1.39
C ILE A 5 -10.08 10.24 2.83
N THR A 6 -10.63 11.39 3.20
CA THR A 6 -10.54 11.94 4.56
C THR A 6 -11.17 11.00 5.59
N GLY A 7 -12.35 10.45 5.31
CA GLY A 7 -13.00 9.46 6.19
C GLY A 7 -12.19 8.17 6.32
N TYR A 8 -11.65 7.67 5.21
CA TYR A 8 -10.79 6.49 5.20
C TYR A 8 -9.52 6.69 6.03
N VAL A 9 -8.81 7.81 5.84
CA VAL A 9 -7.57 8.13 6.57
C VAL A 9 -7.85 8.33 8.06
N LEU A 10 -8.95 8.98 8.43
CA LEU A 10 -9.35 9.16 9.83
C LEU A 10 -9.63 7.81 10.51
N LEU A 11 -10.46 6.96 9.89
CA LEU A 11 -10.78 5.64 10.43
C LEU A 11 -9.54 4.76 10.58
N LEU A 12 -8.67 4.73 9.56
CA LEU A 12 -7.41 3.99 9.61
C LEU A 12 -6.48 4.51 10.69
N SER A 13 -6.35 5.82 10.84
CA SER A 13 -5.48 6.43 11.84
C SER A 13 -5.96 6.11 13.26
N VAL A 14 -7.27 6.20 13.51
CA VAL A 14 -7.84 5.82 14.80
C VAL A 14 -7.58 4.33 15.09
N TRP A 15 -7.82 3.45 14.12
CA TRP A 15 -7.56 2.01 14.29
C TRP A 15 -6.08 1.73 14.53
N ALA A 16 -5.19 2.37 13.75
CA ALA A 16 -3.75 2.27 13.88
C ALA A 16 -3.30 2.60 15.30
N ILE A 17 -3.74 3.75 15.83
CA ILE A 17 -3.39 4.22 17.17
C ILE A 17 -3.87 3.23 18.22
N VAL A 18 -5.09 2.72 18.12
CA VAL A 18 -5.64 1.73 19.06
C VAL A 18 -4.81 0.44 19.06
N LYS A 19 -4.50 -0.11 17.87
CA LYS A 19 -3.69 -1.33 17.71
C LYS A 19 -2.25 -1.15 18.20
N ILE A 20 -1.60 -0.05 17.84
CA ILE A 20 -0.22 0.26 18.26
C ILE A 20 -0.17 0.44 19.78
N LYS A 21 -1.15 1.13 20.37
CA LYS A 21 -1.23 1.32 21.83
C LYS A 21 -1.46 -0.01 22.55
N ALA A 22 -2.26 -0.91 21.98
CA ALA A 22 -2.45 -2.27 22.50
C ALA A 22 -1.16 -3.11 22.43
N LEU A 23 -0.43 -3.08 21.32
CA LEU A 23 0.85 -3.78 21.17
C LEU A 23 1.94 -3.22 22.10
N ARG A 24 1.99 -1.88 22.24
CA ARG A 24 2.93 -1.20 23.13
C ARG A 24 2.65 -1.52 24.60
N ARG A 25 1.38 -1.70 25.00
CA ARG A 25 0.99 -2.16 26.34
C ARG A 25 1.51 -3.57 26.64
N GLN A 26 1.71 -4.40 25.62
CA GLN A 26 2.31 -5.73 25.75
C GLN A 26 3.84 -5.73 25.59
N GLN A 27 4.50 -4.55 25.67
CA GLN A 27 5.96 -4.37 25.45
C GLN A 27 6.51 -4.92 24.11
N LYS A 28 5.63 -5.28 23.18
CA LYS A 28 5.99 -5.81 21.86
C LYS A 28 6.34 -4.69 20.88
N ASN A 29 7.34 -3.88 21.25
CA ASN A 29 7.74 -2.68 20.49
C ASN A 29 8.22 -3.02 19.07
N LYS A 30 8.93 -4.14 18.88
CA LYS A 30 9.37 -4.59 17.55
C LYS A 30 8.19 -4.93 16.63
N GLU A 31 7.20 -5.66 17.16
CA GLU A 31 5.99 -6.00 16.41
C GLU A 31 5.16 -4.74 16.11
N ALA A 32 5.15 -3.75 17.01
CA ALA A 32 4.44 -2.49 16.81
C ALA A 32 5.04 -1.68 15.65
N VAL A 33 6.37 -1.66 15.51
CA VAL A 33 7.06 -0.99 14.41
C VAL A 33 6.76 -1.69 13.08
N VAL A 34 6.88 -3.01 13.02
CA VAL A 34 6.59 -3.79 11.80
C VAL A 34 5.12 -3.61 11.39
N TYR A 35 4.20 -3.71 12.35
CA TYR A 35 2.78 -3.46 12.12
C TYR A 35 2.53 -2.03 11.62
N GLY A 36 3.17 -1.03 12.22
CA GLY A 36 3.08 0.36 11.78
C GLY A 36 3.57 0.57 10.35
N CYS A 37 4.71 0.00 9.97
CA CYS A 37 5.25 0.08 8.61
C CYS A 37 4.33 -0.58 7.57
N ILE A 38 3.81 -1.78 7.87
CA ILE A 38 2.88 -2.48 6.98
C ILE A 38 1.56 -1.69 6.85
N LEU A 39 1.04 -1.18 7.97
CA LEU A 39 -0.19 -0.42 7.96
C LEU A 39 -0.05 0.91 7.21
N ALA A 40 1.08 1.61 7.38
CA ALA A 40 1.37 2.85 6.68
C ALA A 40 1.48 2.64 5.16
N SER A 41 2.21 1.59 4.73
CA SER A 41 2.32 1.24 3.31
C SER A 41 0.96 0.86 2.72
N ALA A 42 0.17 0.04 3.41
CA ALA A 42 -1.19 -0.30 3.00
C ALA A 42 -2.11 0.94 2.91
N ALA A 43 -2.01 1.87 3.86
CA ALA A 43 -2.79 3.11 3.85
C ALA A 43 -2.43 4.03 2.68
N ILE A 44 -1.14 4.10 2.30
CA ILE A 44 -0.68 4.84 1.13
C ILE A 44 -1.26 4.21 -0.14
N VAL A 45 -1.13 2.90 -0.30
CA VAL A 45 -1.67 2.17 -1.47
C VAL A 45 -3.19 2.30 -1.56
N GLY A 46 -3.91 2.16 -0.45
CA GLY A 46 -5.36 2.32 -0.38
C GLY A 46 -5.81 3.75 -0.74
N SER A 47 -5.07 4.76 -0.27
CA SER A 47 -5.30 6.17 -0.60
C SER A 47 -5.12 6.44 -2.10
N ILE A 48 -4.07 5.89 -2.72
CA ILE A 48 -3.81 5.99 -4.17
C ILE A 48 -4.94 5.35 -4.97
N LEU A 49 -5.42 4.17 -4.53
CA LEU A 49 -6.52 3.45 -5.19
C LEU A 49 -7.85 4.23 -5.08
N LEU A 50 -8.14 4.79 -3.91
CA LEU A 50 -9.33 5.60 -3.65
C LEU A 50 -9.33 6.94 -4.39
N ALA A 51 -8.16 7.54 -4.55
CA ALA A 51 -7.97 8.75 -5.34
C ALA A 51 -8.23 8.51 -6.84
N ARG A 52 -8.45 7.25 -7.28
CA ARG A 52 -8.67 6.89 -8.68
C ARG A 52 -7.65 7.56 -9.59
N VAL A 53 -6.43 7.76 -9.07
CA VAL A 53 -5.31 8.22 -9.89
C VAL A 53 -5.27 7.23 -11.04
N LYS A 54 -5.27 7.72 -12.27
CA LYS A 54 -4.99 6.87 -13.43
C LYS A 54 -3.56 6.37 -13.23
N LEU A 55 -3.39 5.31 -12.47
CA LEU A 55 -2.15 4.57 -12.45
C LEU A 55 -1.96 4.13 -13.90
N PRO A 56 -0.78 4.38 -14.51
CA PRO A 56 -0.48 3.78 -15.79
C PRO A 56 -0.78 2.29 -15.64
N SER A 57 -1.52 1.74 -16.62
CA SER A 57 -2.06 0.39 -16.50
C SER A 57 -0.95 -0.55 -16.02
N PHE A 58 -1.23 -1.48 -15.10
CA PHE A 58 -0.23 -2.47 -14.64
C PHE A 58 0.39 -3.25 -15.81
N VAL A 59 -0.26 -3.22 -16.97
CA VAL A 59 0.22 -3.76 -18.24
C VAL A 59 1.45 -3.02 -18.75
N GLU A 60 1.60 -1.71 -18.59
CA GLU A 60 2.77 -0.98 -19.10
C GLU A 60 4.10 -1.34 -18.42
N PRO A 61 4.23 -1.33 -17.07
CA PRO A 61 5.46 -1.77 -16.43
C PRO A 61 5.69 -3.26 -16.59
N ALA A 62 4.63 -4.09 -16.60
CA ALA A 62 4.76 -5.51 -16.89
C ALA A 62 5.28 -5.75 -18.33
N ARG A 63 4.75 -5.03 -19.31
CA ARG A 63 5.20 -5.10 -20.70
C ARG A 63 6.66 -4.65 -20.83
N MET A 64 7.08 -3.60 -20.14
CA MET A 64 8.48 -3.15 -20.15
C MET A 64 9.47 -4.23 -19.65
N ILE A 65 9.07 -5.05 -18.67
CA ILE A 65 9.92 -6.12 -18.12
C ILE A 65 9.82 -7.41 -18.95
N PHE A 66 8.62 -7.80 -19.35
CA PHE A 66 8.37 -9.09 -20.00
C PHE A 66 8.51 -9.05 -21.52
N GLU A 67 8.38 -7.90 -22.17
CA GLU A 67 8.60 -7.76 -23.62
C GLU A 67 10.04 -8.05 -24.05
N PRO A 68 11.12 -7.59 -23.36
CA PRO A 68 12.48 -7.99 -23.73
C PRO A 68 12.75 -9.48 -23.50
N ILE A 69 12.19 -10.07 -22.44
CA ILE A 69 12.30 -11.52 -22.17
C ILE A 69 11.57 -12.31 -23.27
N GLY A 70 10.38 -11.87 -23.66
CA GLY A 70 9.61 -12.44 -24.77
C GLY A 70 10.36 -12.36 -26.10
N LYS A 71 10.98 -11.22 -26.42
CA LYS A 71 11.82 -11.06 -27.63
C LYS A 71 13.06 -11.97 -27.61
N MET A 72 13.73 -12.10 -26.46
CA MET A 72 14.86 -13.01 -26.32
C MET A 72 14.46 -14.49 -26.50
N LEU A 73 13.29 -14.89 -25.99
CA LEU A 73 12.79 -16.26 -26.10
C LEU A 73 12.26 -16.60 -27.49
N LEU A 74 11.59 -15.64 -28.16
CA LEU A 74 11.05 -15.83 -29.51
C LEU A 74 12.11 -15.72 -30.62
N LYS A 75 13.35 -15.35 -30.28
CA LYS A 75 14.51 -15.29 -31.18
C LYS A 75 14.17 -14.64 -32.54
N GLN A 76 13.52 -13.48 -32.48
CA GLN A 76 13.24 -12.60 -33.61
C GLN A 76 13.74 -11.19 -33.30
#